data_AF-A0A2V7WNA9-F1
#
_entry.id   AF-A0A2V7WNA9-F1
#
_cell.length_a   1.000
_cell.length_b   1.000
_cell.length_c   1.000
_cell.angle_alpha   90.00
_cell.angle_beta   90.00
_cell.angle_gamma   90.00
#
_symmetry.space_group_name_H-M   'P 1'
#
loop_
_entity.id
_entity.type
_entity.pdbx_description
1 polymer ?
#
loop_
_entity_poly.entity_id
_entity_poly.type
_entity_poly.pdbx_seq_one_letter_code
_entity_poly.pdbx_strand_id
1 'polypeptide(L)'
;MSAIDEANPVGRDVAGLTNAVVRSLERSAIRMRGSGATQSAWRMEIDSDAGKGAIILIDLPSGEAVYRGDGTFLGWSQQQLAAAYQGLRTEPDEPQFEVHQLG
;
A
#
# COMPACT_ATOMS: atom_id res chain seq x y z
N MET A 1 -29.78 -5.34 31.61
CA MET A 1 -30.36 -5.21 30.25
C MET A 1 -29.21 -4.90 29.33
N SER A 2 -28.81 -5.91 28.55
CA SER A 2 -27.65 -5.87 27.66
C SER A 2 -27.88 -4.92 26.48
N ALA A 3 -26.85 -4.15 26.15
CA ALA A 3 -26.44 -3.91 24.78
C ALA A 3 -24.92 -3.74 24.83
N ILE A 4 -24.26 -4.85 24.53
CA ILE A 4 -22.87 -4.90 24.08
C ILE A 4 -22.82 -4.03 22.81
N ASP A 5 -22.22 -2.84 22.89
CA ASP A 5 -21.84 -2.11 21.69
C ASP A 5 -20.65 -2.88 21.11
N GLU A 6 -20.97 -3.71 20.11
CA GLU A 6 -20.04 -4.55 19.38
C GLU A 6 -18.84 -3.70 18.95
N ALA A 7 -17.65 -4.22 19.26
CA ALA A 7 -16.39 -3.69 18.79
C ALA A 7 -16.50 -3.27 17.32
N ASN A 8 -16.38 -1.97 17.03
CA ASN A 8 -16.07 -1.50 15.70
C ASN A 8 -14.62 -1.96 15.42
N PRO A 9 -14.37 -2.99 14.59
CA PRO A 9 -13.00 -3.31 14.22
C PRO A 9 -12.52 -2.12 13.40
N VAL A 10 -11.50 -1.43 13.90
CA VAL A 10 -11.02 -0.14 13.43
C VAL A 10 -10.70 -0.22 11.93
N GLY A 11 -11.68 0.05 11.07
CA GLY A 11 -11.46 0.41 9.68
C GLY A 11 -10.78 1.77 9.68
N ARG A 12 -9.45 1.79 9.80
CA ARG A 12 -8.70 3.04 9.82
C ARG A 12 -8.95 3.77 8.50
N ASP A 13 -9.56 4.95 8.61
CA ASP A 13 -9.69 5.89 7.49
C ASP A 13 -8.31 6.41 7.10
N VAL A 14 -7.59 5.67 6.25
CA VAL A 14 -6.29 6.12 5.74
C VAL A 14 -6.50 6.98 4.52
N ALA A 15 -6.24 8.28 4.65
CA ALA A 15 -6.40 9.26 3.57
C ALA A 15 -7.81 9.26 2.92
N GLY A 16 -8.85 8.93 3.71
CA GLY A 16 -10.23 8.84 3.25
C GLY A 16 -10.65 7.48 2.66
N LEU A 17 -9.79 6.45 2.77
CA LEU A 17 -10.14 5.07 2.43
C LEU A 17 -10.77 4.38 3.64
N THR A 18 -12.01 3.91 3.50
CA THR A 18 -12.65 3.06 4.51
C THR A 18 -12.27 1.60 4.28
N ASN A 19 -12.04 0.85 5.37
CA ASN A 19 -11.70 -0.58 5.36
C ASN A 19 -10.53 -0.94 4.42
N ALA A 20 -9.51 -0.08 4.36
CA ALA A 20 -8.34 -0.33 3.53
C ALA A 20 -7.49 -1.49 4.08
N VAL A 21 -7.27 -2.51 3.27
CA VAL A 21 -6.45 -3.70 3.60
C VAL A 21 -5.34 -3.83 2.58
N VAL A 22 -4.08 -3.83 3.07
CA VAL A 22 -2.92 -4.13 2.23
C VAL A 22 -2.92 -5.61 1.90
N ARG A 23 -2.98 -5.95 0.62
CA ARG A 23 -3.00 -7.33 0.12
C ARG A 23 -1.60 -7.85 -0.16
N SER A 24 -0.70 -6.99 -0.64
CA SER A 24 0.70 -7.32 -0.84
C SER A 24 1.57 -6.07 -0.85
N LEU A 25 2.85 -6.25 -0.53
CA LEU A 25 3.89 -5.24 -0.69
C LEU A 25 5.11 -5.89 -1.33
N GLU A 26 5.31 -5.65 -2.62
CA GLU A 26 6.33 -6.32 -3.42
C GLU A 26 7.36 -5.33 -3.96
N ARG A 27 8.63 -5.72 -3.89
CA ARG A 27 9.73 -4.96 -4.47
C ARG A 27 10.09 -5.54 -5.84
N SER A 28 10.21 -4.67 -6.84
CA SER A 28 10.66 -5.04 -8.19
C SER A 28 11.75 -4.09 -8.69
N ALA A 29 12.64 -4.63 -9.52
CA ALA A 29 13.59 -3.83 -10.27
C ALA A 29 12.91 -3.29 -11.53
N ILE A 30 12.91 -1.97 -11.71
CA ILE A 30 12.32 -1.32 -12.88
C ILE A 30 13.37 -0.54 -13.67
N ARG A 31 13.23 -0.54 -14.98
CA ARG A 31 14.03 0.27 -15.90
C ARG A 31 13.16 1.35 -16.50
N MET A 32 13.39 2.61 -16.11
CA MET A 32 12.71 3.74 -16.72
C MET A 32 13.32 4.05 -18.09
N ARG A 33 12.47 4.34 -19.08
CA ARG A 33 12.96 4.83 -20.38
C ARG A 33 13.67 6.17 -20.18
N GLY A 34 14.89 6.29 -20.66
CA GLY A 34 15.72 7.48 -20.49
C GLY A 34 16.61 7.46 -19.24
N SER A 35 16.41 6.52 -18.31
CA SER A 35 17.35 6.27 -17.22
C SER A 35 18.35 5.18 -17.61
N GLY A 36 19.64 5.44 -17.44
CA GLY A 36 20.70 4.44 -17.60
C GLY A 36 20.75 3.42 -16.46
N ALA A 37 20.01 3.63 -15.37
CA ALA A 37 20.07 2.84 -14.15
C ALA A 37 18.78 2.06 -13.87
N THR A 38 18.96 0.87 -13.32
CA THR A 38 17.87 0.08 -12.73
C THR A 38 17.48 0.68 -11.39
N GLN A 39 16.20 0.99 -11.21
CA GLN A 39 15.64 1.55 -9.99
C GLN A 39 14.84 0.50 -9.23
N SER A 40 14.63 0.73 -7.94
CA SER A 40 13.72 -0.08 -7.13
C SER A 40 12.34 0.56 -7.16
N ALA A 41 11.32 -0.26 -7.36
CA ALA A 41 9.94 0.12 -7.15
C ALA A 41 9.30 -0.82 -6.14
N TRP A 42 8.42 -0.27 -5.31
CA TRP A 42 7.59 -1.00 -4.37
C TRP A 42 6.15 -0.86 -4.81
N ARG A 43 5.46 -1.98 -5.01
CA ARG A 43 4.03 -2.00 -5.33
C ARG A 43 3.26 -2.48 -4.10
N MET A 44 2.34 -1.65 -3.63
CA MET A 44 1.41 -1.96 -2.56
C MET A 44 0.02 -2.16 -3.17
N GLU A 45 -0.50 -3.39 -3.15
CA GLU A 45 -1.87 -3.70 -3.55
C GLU A 45 -2.81 -3.48 -2.36
N ILE A 46 -3.92 -2.77 -2.58
CA ILE A 46 -4.84 -2.33 -1.54
C ILE A 46 -6.28 -2.63 -1.98
N ASP A 47 -7.03 -3.32 -1.13
CA ASP A 47 -8.47 -3.46 -1.25
C ASP A 47 -9.14 -2.48 -0.28
N SER A 48 -10.19 -1.77 -0.71
CA SER A 48 -11.00 -0.86 0.12
C SER A 48 -12.45 -0.86 -0.34
N ASP A 49 -13.36 -0.24 0.42
CA ASP A 49 -14.76 -0.09 -0.02
C ASP A 49 -14.90 0.79 -1.27
N ALA A 50 -13.94 1.70 -1.49
CA ALA A 50 -13.85 2.52 -2.70
C ALA A 50 -13.34 1.73 -3.92
N GLY A 51 -13.03 0.44 -3.74
CA GLY A 51 -12.53 -0.46 -4.77
C GLY A 51 -11.08 -0.88 -4.55
N LYS A 52 -10.57 -1.61 -5.54
CA LYS A 52 -9.22 -2.15 -5.56
C LYS A 52 -8.27 -1.21 -6.29
N GLY A 53 -7.04 -1.14 -5.83
CA GLY A 53 -6.00 -0.38 -6.49
C GLY A 53 -4.62 -0.68 -5.96
N ALA A 54 -3.62 -0.04 -6.57
CA ALA A 54 -2.25 -0.14 -6.09
C ALA A 54 -1.60 1.24 -6.02
N ILE A 55 -0.66 1.37 -5.10
CA ILE A 55 0.27 2.50 -5.06
C ILE A 55 1.67 1.96 -5.31
N ILE A 56 2.32 2.49 -6.34
CA ILE A 56 3.70 2.16 -6.69
C ILE A 56 4.60 3.31 -6.22
N LEU A 57 5.51 3.03 -5.29
CA LEU A 57 6.60 3.91 -4.90
C LEU A 57 7.82 3.59 -5.78
N ILE A 58 8.43 4.62 -6.37
CA ILE A 58 9.65 4.51 -7.18
C ILE A 58 10.72 5.37 -6.52
N ASP A 59 11.82 4.72 -6.13
CA ASP A 59 12.99 5.41 -5.58
C ASP A 59 13.87 5.90 -6.74
N LEU A 60 14.02 7.23 -6.86
CA LEU A 60 14.86 7.85 -7.89
C LEU A 60 16.33 7.94 -7.44
N PRO A 61 17.30 7.90 -8.37
CA PRO A 61 18.72 8.10 -8.05
C PRO A 61 19.04 9.45 -7.40
N SER A 62 18.17 10.46 -7.56
CA SER A 62 18.30 11.76 -6.90
C SER A 62 18.04 11.71 -5.38
N GLY A 63 17.52 10.58 -4.87
CA GLY A 63 17.04 10.44 -3.49
C GLY A 63 15.58 10.89 -3.31
N GLU A 64 14.93 11.36 -4.38
CA GLU A 64 13.50 11.64 -4.38
C GLU A 64 12.68 10.36 -4.59
N ALA A 65 11.44 10.39 -4.12
CA ALA A 65 10.47 9.32 -4.28
C ALA A 65 9.30 9.80 -5.14
N VAL A 66 8.86 8.98 -6.09
CA VAL A 66 7.68 9.23 -6.90
C VAL A 66 6.63 8.16 -6.63
N TYR A 67 5.39 8.57 -6.46
CA TYR A 67 4.27 7.67 -6.26
C TYR A 67 3.39 7.61 -7.51
N ARG A 68 2.88 6.42 -7.82
CA ARG A 68 1.93 6.23 -8.91
C ARG A 68 0.74 5.42 -8.43
N GLY A 69 -0.45 5.99 -8.57
CA GLY A 69 -1.70 5.29 -8.32
C GLY A 69 -2.15 4.44 -9.51
N ASP A 70 -2.85 3.37 -9.18
CA ASP A 70 -3.54 2.45 -10.08
C ASP A 70 -4.92 2.11 -9.50
N GLY A 71 -5.91 1.77 -10.34
CA GLY A 71 -7.29 1.53 -9.91
C GLY A 71 -7.92 2.73 -9.18
N THR A 72 -8.44 2.52 -7.97
CA THR A 72 -9.05 3.55 -7.10
C THR A 72 -8.13 4.75 -6.84
N PHE A 73 -6.81 4.60 -7.00
CA PHE A 73 -5.82 5.67 -6.79
C PHE A 73 -5.48 6.46 -8.07
N LEU A 74 -6.10 6.14 -9.21
CA LEU A 74 -5.88 6.89 -10.45
C LEU A 74 -6.34 8.35 -10.29
N GLY A 75 -5.50 9.29 -10.71
CA GLY A 75 -5.78 10.73 -10.62
C GLY A 75 -5.48 11.37 -9.27
N TRP A 76 -5.06 10.60 -8.25
CA TRP A 76 -4.62 11.15 -6.98
C TRP A 76 -3.31 11.93 -7.14
N SER A 77 -3.18 13.00 -6.36
CA SER A 77 -1.94 13.79 -6.31
C SER A 77 -0.81 13.03 -5.60
N GLN A 78 0.44 13.44 -5.83
CA GLN A 78 1.62 12.86 -5.15
C GLN A 78 1.47 12.91 -3.63
N GLN A 79 0.92 14.00 -3.09
CA GLN A 79 0.73 14.17 -1.65
C GLN A 79 -0.29 13.16 -1.08
N GLN A 80 -1.41 12.94 -1.78
CA GLN A 80 -2.43 11.97 -1.36
C GLN A 80 -1.88 10.54 -1.42
N LEU A 81 -1.16 10.20 -2.49
CA LEU A 81 -0.53 8.89 -2.65
C LEU A 81 0.54 8.63 -1.58
N ALA A 82 1.40 9.61 -1.30
CA ALA A 82 2.42 9.50 -0.28
C ALA A 82 1.80 9.30 1.11
N ALA A 83 0.77 10.08 1.46
CA ALA A 83 0.06 9.96 2.73
C ALA A 83 -0.60 8.58 2.89
N ALA A 84 -1.30 8.10 1.86
CA ALA A 84 -1.93 6.79 1.88
C ALA A 84 -0.91 5.65 2.02
N TYR A 85 0.15 5.68 1.20
CA TYR A 85 1.20 4.67 1.22
C TYR A 85 1.91 4.63 2.58
N GLN A 86 2.24 5.77 3.16
CA GLN A 86 2.91 5.84 4.47
C GLN A 86 1.99 5.39 5.61
N GLY A 87 0.71 5.79 5.57
CA GLY A 87 -0.29 5.36 6.55
C GLY A 87 -0.50 3.84 6.54
N LEU A 88 -0.60 3.24 5.36
CA LEU A 88 -0.82 1.80 5.18
C LEU A 88 0.45 0.96 5.38
N ARG A 89 1.64 1.50 5.09
CA ARG A 89 2.91 0.79 5.29
C ARG A 89 3.19 0.45 6.76
N THR A 90 2.54 1.14 7.69
CA THR A 90 2.80 0.97 9.14
C THR A 90 2.14 -0.30 9.71
N GLU A 91 1.18 -0.93 9.01
CA GLU A 91 0.55 -2.17 9.45
C GLU A 91 0.66 -3.28 8.40
N PRO A 92 1.61 -4.21 8.55
CA PRO A 92 1.32 -5.58 8.22
C PRO A 92 0.46 -6.12 9.37
N ASP A 93 -0.85 -6.17 9.20
CA ASP A 93 -1.63 -7.14 9.97
C ASP A 93 -1.21 -8.50 9.41
N GLU A 94 -0.31 -9.18 10.12
CA GLU A 94 0.34 -10.41 9.68
C GLU A 94 -0.71 -11.45 9.23
N PRO A 95 -0.62 -12.04 8.03
CA PRO A 95 -0.71 -13.47 7.96
C PRO A 95 0.68 -13.98 8.35
N GLN A 96 0.79 -14.52 9.55
CA GLN A 96 1.90 -15.37 9.94
C GLN A 96 2.10 -16.38 8.82
N PHE A 97 3.16 -16.21 8.01
CA PHE A 97 3.63 -17.28 7.17
C PHE A 97 4.10 -18.37 8.14
N GLU A 98 3.22 -19.35 8.40
CA GLU A 98 3.62 -20.63 8.97
C GLU A 98 4.63 -21.24 8.00
N VAL A 99 5.91 -20.98 8.26
CA VAL A 99 7.02 -21.73 7.71
C VAL A 99 6.92 -23.13 8.30
N HIS A 100 6.13 -23.99 7.66
CA HIS A 100 6.21 -25.43 7.83
C HIS A 100 7.60 -25.86 7.35
N GLN A 101 8.59 -25.80 8.25
CA GLN A 101 9.87 -26.48 8.09
C GLN A 101 9.59 -27.97 8.26
N LEU A 102 9.42 -28.68 7.14
CA LEU A 102 9.54 -30.14 7.13
C LEU A 102 11.03 -30.48 7.14
N GLY A 103 11.52 -30.93 8.29
CA GLY A 103 12.85 -31.47 8.50
C GLY A 103 12.80 -32.69 9.41
#